data_AF-A0A1V0BZM4-F1
#
_entry.id   AF-A0A1V0BZM4-F1
#
_cell.length_a   1.000
_cell.length_b   1.000
_cell.length_c   1.000
_cell.angle_alpha   90.00
_cell.angle_beta   90.00
_cell.angle_gamma   90.00
#
_symmetry.space_group_name_H-M   'P 1'
#
loop_
_entity.id
_entity.type
_entity.pdbx_description
1 polymer ?
#
loop_
_entity_poly.entity_id
_entity_poly.type
_entity_poly.pdbx_seq_one_letter_code
_entity_poly.pdbx_strand_id
1 'polypeptide(L)'
;GLLFLSLVLSFMLVQSYEIGHVSGKKDEKSKYPLTSPEVDNVQTRFKIGVISDDDKASLSKDESNTWVSTYLTGTLVWDKGTNKVSVQWDKNTKKSVKSKFSYGGRGMELSELITYNGNLLT
;
A
#
# COMPACT_ATOMS: atom_id res chain seq x y z
N GLY A 1 9.02 9.71 -12.90
CA GLY A 1 8.35 10.80 -12.18
C GLY A 1 6.84 10.67 -12.27
N LEU A 2 6.21 11.28 -13.27
CA LEU A 2 4.74 11.32 -13.42
C LEU A 2 4.13 10.10 -14.12
N LEU A 3 4.83 9.56 -15.13
CA LEU A 3 4.37 8.40 -15.91
C LEU A 3 4.28 7.10 -15.08
N PHE A 4 5.21 6.92 -14.14
CA PHE A 4 5.22 5.74 -13.27
C PHE A 4 4.06 5.77 -12.27
N LEU A 5 3.75 6.95 -11.70
CA LEU A 5 2.62 7.13 -10.79
C LEU A 5 1.28 6.96 -11.54
N SER A 6 1.18 7.47 -12.77
CA SER A 6 0.03 7.23 -13.65
C SER A 6 -0.17 5.75 -13.94
N LEU A 7 0.90 5.01 -14.23
CA LEU A 7 0.83 3.58 -14.52
C LEU A 7 0.37 2.78 -13.29
N VAL A 8 0.91 3.09 -12.11
CA VAL A 8 0.50 2.47 -10.84
C VAL A 8 -0.97 2.78 -10.53
N LEU A 9 -1.43 4.02 -10.71
CA LEU A 9 -2.85 4.38 -10.52
C LEU A 9 -3.76 3.66 -11.51
N SER A 10 -3.37 3.58 -12.79
CA SER A 10 -4.11 2.84 -13.80
C SER A 10 -4.17 1.35 -13.47
N PHE A 11 -3.08 0.77 -12.95
CA PHE A 11 -3.07 -0.63 -12.52
C PHE A 11 -3.99 -0.87 -11.31
N MET A 12 -3.96 0.03 -10.32
CA MET A 12 -4.89 -0.01 -9.18
C MET A 12 -6.36 0.09 -9.63
N LEU A 13 -6.66 0.97 -10.59
CA LEU A 13 -8.00 1.12 -11.16
C LEU A 13 -8.43 -0.14 -11.96
N VAL A 14 -7.53 -0.72 -12.76
CA VAL A 14 -7.82 -1.97 -13.49
C VAL A 14 -8.08 -3.14 -12.54
N GLN A 15 -7.25 -3.31 -11.49
CA GLN A 15 -7.49 -4.32 -10.46
C GLN A 15 -8.85 -4.12 -9.77
N SER A 16 -9.23 -2.87 -9.46
CA SER A 16 -10.53 -2.57 -8.87
C SER A 16 -11.70 -2.94 -9.79
N TYR A 17 -11.56 -2.72 -11.10
CA TYR A 17 -12.59 -3.03 -12.09
C TYR A 17 -12.76 -4.54 -12.29
N GLU A 18 -11.65 -5.28 -12.42
CA GLU A 18 -11.67 -6.75 -12.58
C GLU A 18 -12.27 -7.44 -11.34
N ILE A 19 -11.90 -7.00 -10.13
CA ILE A 19 -12.48 -7.51 -8.89
C ILE A 19 -13.98 -7.16 -8.78
N GLY A 20 -14.40 -6.02 -9.33
CA GLY A 20 -15.80 -5.60 -9.36
C GLY A 20 -16.70 -6.35 -10.35
N HIS A 21 -16.13 -7.01 -11.36
CA HIS A 21 -16.86 -7.68 -12.45
C HIS A 21 -16.96 -9.21 -12.32
N VAL A 22 -16.41 -9.82 -11.26
CA VAL A 22 -16.63 -11.25 -10.98
C VAL A 22 -18.09 -11.46 -10.57
N SER A 23 -18.90 -12.03 -11.47
CA SER A 23 -20.33 -12.38 -11.29
C SER A 23 -20.59 -13.53 -10.29
N GLY A 24 -19.73 -13.68 -9.29
CA GLY A 24 -19.92 -14.59 -8.17
C GLY A 24 -20.64 -13.90 -7.01
N LYS A 25 -21.18 -14.67 -6.06
CA LYS A 25 -21.66 -14.17 -4.76
C LYS A 25 -20.67 -13.12 -4.24
N LYS A 26 -21.18 -11.94 -3.85
CA LYS A 26 -20.38 -10.87 -3.26
C LYS A 26 -19.80 -11.37 -1.94
N ASP A 27 -18.66 -12.05 -2.01
CA ASP A 27 -17.93 -12.43 -0.81
C ASP A 27 -17.45 -11.13 -0.18
N GLU A 28 -18.08 -10.75 0.92
CA GLU A 28 -17.83 -9.52 1.67
C GLU A 28 -16.33 -9.32 2.01
N LYS A 29 -15.56 -10.42 1.97
CA LYS A 29 -14.10 -10.47 2.15
C LYS A 29 -13.30 -9.86 1.00
N SER A 30 -13.79 -9.79 -0.24
CA SER A 30 -13.02 -9.30 -1.40
C SER A 30 -13.19 -7.79 -1.64
N LYS A 31 -13.01 -6.98 -0.60
CA LYS A 31 -13.17 -5.52 -0.71
C LYS A 31 -11.88 -4.86 -1.24
N TYR A 32 -12.00 -4.18 -2.38
CA TYR A 32 -10.97 -3.29 -2.91
C TYR A 32 -11.53 -1.88 -3.14
N PRO A 33 -10.79 -0.82 -2.75
CA PRO A 33 -9.70 -0.84 -1.78
C PRO A 33 -10.18 -1.24 -0.38
N LEU A 34 -9.27 -1.64 0.52
CA LEU A 34 -9.62 -2.09 1.89
C LEU A 34 -10.41 -1.00 2.65
N THR A 35 -9.94 0.24 2.58
CA THR A 35 -10.65 1.41 3.09
C THR A 35 -11.47 2.04 1.98
N SER A 36 -12.77 2.23 2.20
CA SER A 36 -13.64 2.89 1.23
C SER A 36 -13.12 4.31 0.95
N PRO A 37 -12.98 4.74 -0.31
CA PRO A 37 -12.58 6.10 -0.63
C PRO A 37 -13.60 7.12 -0.09
N GLU A 38 -13.11 8.26 0.37
CA GLU A 38 -13.98 9.40 0.66
C GLU A 38 -14.18 10.20 -0.62
N VAL A 39 -15.43 10.34 -1.06
CA VAL A 39 -15.78 11.02 -2.29
C VAL A 39 -16.61 12.25 -1.96
N ASP A 40 -16.18 13.40 -2.47
CA ASP A 40 -17.00 14.60 -2.54
C ASP A 40 -17.09 15.13 -3.99
N ASN A 41 -17.75 16.27 -4.16
CA ASN A 41 -18.03 16.85 -5.47
C ASN A 41 -16.76 17.27 -6.23
N VAL A 42 -15.67 17.58 -5.53
CA VAL A 42 -14.44 18.13 -6.12
C VAL A 42 -13.30 17.14 -6.04
N GLN A 43 -13.26 16.32 -4.99
CA GLN A 43 -12.11 15.48 -4.66
C GLN A 43 -12.52 14.04 -4.40
N THR A 44 -11.54 13.15 -4.56
CA THR A 44 -11.61 11.78 -4.05
C THR A 44 -10.35 11.48 -3.27
N ARG A 45 -10.53 10.98 -2.05
CA ARG A 45 -9.44 10.68 -1.12
C ARG A 45 -9.33 9.18 -0.91
N PHE A 46 -8.13 8.65 -1.11
CA PHE A 46 -7.80 7.23 -0.95
C PHE A 46 -6.78 7.08 0.17
N LYS A 47 -7.00 6.13 1.09
CA LYS A 47 -5.93 5.70 2.00
C LYS A 47 -4.90 4.90 1.23
N ILE A 48 -3.63 5.23 1.47
CA ILE A 48 -2.48 4.56 0.86
C ILE A 48 -1.52 4.09 1.94
N GLY A 49 -0.78 3.02 1.64
CA GLY A 49 0.33 2.54 2.42
C GLY A 49 1.55 2.33 1.53
N VAL A 50 2.75 2.50 2.09
CA VAL A 50 4.02 2.15 1.44
C VAL A 50 4.89 1.39 2.43
N ILE A 51 5.65 0.41 1.93
CA ILE A 51 6.56 -0.43 2.70
C ILE A 51 7.98 -0.27 2.13
N SER A 52 9.01 -0.29 2.98
CA SER A 52 10.40 -0.20 2.54
C SER A 52 11.00 -1.57 2.21
N ASP A 53 11.80 -1.58 1.16
CA ASP A 53 12.82 -2.60 0.91
C ASP A 53 14.17 -1.95 1.20
N ASP A 54 14.74 -2.28 2.36
CA ASP A 54 16.01 -1.70 2.82
C ASP A 54 17.21 -2.63 2.49
N ASP A 55 17.03 -3.63 1.62
CA ASP A 55 18.04 -4.64 1.28
C ASP A 55 18.70 -5.21 2.57
N LYS A 56 20.03 -5.29 2.59
CA LYS A 56 20.83 -5.75 3.74
C LYS A 56 20.72 -4.84 4.96
N ALA A 57 20.26 -3.59 4.80
CA ALA A 57 20.10 -2.65 5.90
C ALA A 57 18.83 -2.90 6.72
N SER A 58 17.99 -3.87 6.32
CA SER A 58 16.86 -4.34 7.11
C SER A 58 17.27 -5.03 8.42
N LEU A 59 18.52 -5.51 8.56
CA LEU A 59 19.00 -6.11 9.81
C LEU A 59 19.02 -5.07 10.95
N SER A 60 18.27 -5.37 12.02
CA SER A 60 18.16 -4.53 13.21
C SER A 60 19.49 -4.37 13.92
N LYS A 61 19.82 -3.13 14.28
CA LYS A 61 20.99 -2.80 15.10
C LYS A 61 20.72 -2.98 16.60
N ASP A 62 19.45 -2.94 16.99
CA ASP A 62 19.04 -2.93 18.40
C ASP A 62 18.64 -4.33 18.90
N GLU A 63 18.35 -5.25 17.98
CA GLU A 63 17.75 -6.54 18.30
C GLU A 63 18.36 -7.67 17.47
N SER A 64 19.08 -8.59 18.13
CA SER A 64 19.75 -9.71 17.46
C SER A 64 18.80 -10.58 16.64
N ASN A 65 19.27 -11.05 15.48
CA ASN A 65 18.53 -11.90 14.53
C ASN A 65 17.15 -11.34 14.17
N THR A 66 17.04 -10.03 13.98
CA THR A 66 15.77 -9.35 13.64
C THR A 66 15.96 -8.54 12.40
N TRP A 67 15.05 -8.68 11.44
CA TRP A 67 14.97 -7.85 10.26
C TRP A 67 13.75 -6.95 10.37
N VAL A 68 13.85 -5.74 9.83
CA VAL A 68 12.88 -4.65 9.99
C VAL A 68 12.65 -3.97 8.66
N SER A 69 11.38 -3.75 8.31
CA SER A 69 10.96 -2.81 7.27
C SER A 69 10.16 -1.66 7.90
N THR A 70 10.04 -0.56 7.17
CA THR A 70 9.24 0.61 7.56
C THR A 70 7.96 0.66 6.74
N TYR A 71 6.82 0.70 7.43
CA TYR A 71 5.51 0.96 6.83
C TYR A 71 5.06 2.40 7.14
N LEU A 72 4.66 3.15 6.11
CA LEU A 72 4.06 4.49 6.23
C LEU A 72 2.64 4.46 5.66
N THR A 73 1.76 5.29 6.22
CA THR A 73 0.41 5.51 5.70
C THR A 73 0.18 6.98 5.36
N GLY A 74 -0.71 7.19 4.41
CA GLY A 74 -1.12 8.53 4.01
C GLY A 74 -2.44 8.53 3.28
N THR A 75 -2.74 9.70 2.72
CA THR A 75 -3.93 9.95 1.94
C THR A 75 -3.53 10.51 0.58
N LEU A 76 -3.91 9.82 -0.49
CA LEU A 76 -3.84 10.32 -1.85
C LEU A 76 -5.12 11.10 -2.14
N VAL A 77 -4.99 12.33 -2.62
CA VAL A 77 -6.11 13.19 -2.99
C VAL A 77 -6.06 13.44 -4.49
N TRP A 78 -7.11 13.01 -5.19
CA TRP A 78 -7.34 13.37 -6.58
C TRP A 78 -8.36 14.49 -6.66
N ASP A 79 -7.94 15.63 -7.19
CA ASP A 79 -8.80 16.79 -7.45
C ASP A 79 -9.34 16.70 -8.89
N LYS A 80 -10.65 16.49 -9.01
CA LYS A 80 -11.34 16.24 -10.29
C LYS A 80 -11.38 17.50 -11.16
N GLY A 81 -11.47 18.69 -10.54
CA GLY A 81 -11.59 19.95 -11.26
C GLY A 81 -10.28 20.38 -11.92
N THR A 82 -9.15 20.17 -11.23
CA THR A 82 -7.82 20.51 -11.73
C THR A 82 -7.07 19.33 -12.35
N ASN A 83 -7.62 18.12 -12.23
CA ASN A 83 -7.00 16.85 -12.58
C ASN A 83 -5.60 16.67 -11.96
N LYS A 84 -5.44 17.06 -10.69
CA LYS A 84 -4.18 16.96 -9.95
C LYS A 84 -4.26 15.89 -8.88
N VAL A 85 -3.13 15.23 -8.64
CA VAL A 85 -2.96 14.26 -7.55
C VAL A 85 -1.95 14.81 -6.55
N SER A 86 -2.27 14.69 -5.26
CA SER A 86 -1.36 15.03 -4.16
C SER A 86 -1.36 13.93 -3.11
N VAL A 87 -0.30 13.86 -2.32
CA VAL A 87 -0.15 12.89 -1.23
C VAL A 87 0.13 13.63 0.06
N GLN A 88 -0.59 13.25 1.12
CA GLN A 88 -0.39 13.74 2.47
C GLN A 88 -0.11 12.54 3.38
N TRP A 89 1.09 12.48 3.96
CA TRP A 89 1.45 11.44 4.91
C TRP A 89 0.82 11.73 6.28
N ASP A 90 0.20 10.72 6.92
CA ASP A 90 -0.38 10.98 8.24
C ASP A 90 0.75 11.15 9.29
N LYS A 91 0.48 11.93 10.34
CA LYS A 91 1.46 12.17 11.42
C LYS A 91 1.72 10.88 12.20
N ASN A 92 2.97 10.66 12.61
CA ASN A 92 3.38 9.51 13.43
C ASN A 92 3.03 8.13 12.83
N THR A 93 2.99 8.02 11.51
CA THR A 93 2.60 6.79 10.79
C THR A 93 3.73 5.80 10.59
N LYS A 94 4.97 6.19 10.90
CA LYS A 94 6.14 5.32 10.76
C LYS A 94 6.02 4.13 11.71
N LYS A 95 5.69 2.97 11.15
CA LYS A 95 5.60 1.70 11.87
C LYS A 95 6.71 0.77 11.42
N SER A 96 7.33 0.09 12.37
CA SER A 96 8.28 -0.98 12.08
C SER A 96 7.55 -2.30 11.93
N VAL A 97 7.75 -2.98 10.80
CA VAL A 97 7.34 -4.37 10.59
C VAL A 97 8.58 -5.21 10.83
N LYS A 98 8.50 -6.23 11.70
CA LYS A 98 9.67 -7.00 12.14
C LYS A 98 9.46 -8.50 11.96
N SER A 99 10.55 -9.22 11.69
CA SER A 99 10.57 -10.67 11.73
C SER A 99 11.91 -11.20 12.25
N LYS A 100 11.88 -12.36 12.89
CA LYS A 100 13.08 -13.16 13.22
C LYS A 100 13.43 -14.15 12.12
N PHE A 101 12.55 -14.33 11.14
CA PHE A 101 12.78 -15.21 10.01
C PHE A 101 13.73 -14.56 9.01
N SER A 102 14.70 -15.33 8.54
CA SER A 102 15.60 -14.96 7.46
C SER A 102 16.03 -16.20 6.68
N TYR A 103 16.49 -15.97 5.45
CA TYR A 103 17.15 -16.98 4.64
C TYR A 103 18.49 -16.40 4.15
N GLY A 104 19.60 -17.12 4.39
CA GLY A 104 20.94 -16.63 4.04
C GLY A 104 21.33 -15.31 4.73
N GLY A 105 20.78 -15.04 5.93
CA GLY A 105 21.04 -13.80 6.68
C GLY A 105 20.28 -12.57 6.19
N ARG A 106 19.31 -12.75 5.28
CA ARG A 106 18.46 -11.68 4.72
C ARG A 106 17.00 -11.94 5.09
N GLY A 107 16.26 -10.89 5.42
CA GLY A 107 14.85 -10.95 5.80
C GLY A 107 14.22 -9.56 5.70
N MET A 108 12.89 -9.49 5.65
CA MET A 108 12.15 -8.22 5.55
C MET A 108 12.62 -7.29 4.39
N GLU A 109 13.00 -7.90 3.27
CA GLU A 109 13.25 -7.22 2.00
C GLU A 109 11.93 -7.24 1.22
N LEU A 110 11.03 -6.32 1.58
CA LEU A 110 9.64 -6.33 1.16
C LEU A 110 9.43 -5.48 -0.10
N SER A 111 9.39 -6.13 -1.26
CA SER A 111 9.39 -5.43 -2.56
C SER A 111 8.00 -5.06 -3.09
N GLU A 112 6.91 -5.55 -2.48
CA GLU A 112 5.54 -5.23 -2.90
C GLU A 112 4.58 -5.10 -1.70
N LEU A 113 3.49 -4.34 -1.90
CA LEU A 113 2.39 -4.21 -0.97
C LEU A 113 1.06 -4.30 -1.73
N ILE A 114 0.28 -5.35 -1.49
CA ILE A 114 -0.94 -5.65 -2.23
C ILE A 114 -2.11 -5.91 -1.29
N THR A 115 -3.32 -5.61 -1.77
CA THR A 115 -4.55 -6.01 -1.09
C THR A 115 -5.11 -7.26 -1.77
N TYR A 116 -5.31 -8.34 -1.01
CA TYR A 116 -5.85 -9.58 -1.53
C TYR A 116 -6.84 -10.19 -0.54
N ASN A 117 -8.05 -10.51 -1.01
CA ASN A 117 -9.11 -11.13 -0.22
C ASN A 117 -9.35 -10.43 1.13
N GLY A 118 -9.35 -9.09 1.13
CA GLY A 118 -9.62 -8.28 2.33
C GLY A 118 -8.43 -8.13 3.27
N ASN A 119 -7.24 -8.58 2.88
CA ASN A 119 -6.01 -8.48 3.64
C ASN A 119 -4.98 -7.59 2.93
N LEU A 120 -4.07 -7.01 3.70
CA LEU A 120 -2.87 -6.35 3.21
C LEU A 120 -1.70 -7.34 3.30
N LEU A 121 -1.07 -7.64 2.16
CA LEU A 121 0.01 -8.61 2.03
C LEU A 121 1.26 -7.95 1.47
N THR A 122 2.40 -8.56 1.78
CA THR A 122 3.75 -8.18 1.39
C THR A 122 4.62 -9.44 1.31
#